data_AF-A0A3E0KLD5-F1
#
_entry.id   AF-A0A3E0KLD5-F1
#
_cell.length_a   1.000
_cell.length_b   1.000
_cell.length_c   1.000
_cell.angle_alpha   90.00
_cell.angle_beta   90.00
_cell.angle_gamma   90.00
#
_symmetry.space_group_name_H-M   'P 1'
#
loop_
_entity.id
_entity.type
_entity.pdbx_description
1 polymer ?
#
loop_
_entity_poly.entity_id
_entity_poly.type
_entity_poly.pdbx_seq_one_letter_code
_entity_poly.pdbx_strand_id
1 'polypeptide(L)' 'ADRRLLKGVVEIAGALGKATVAEFVEDEETLEFLRGLGVDYAQGFFIGRPEPAPVPGTAAPASLSD' A
#
# COMPACT_ATOMS: atom_id res chain seq x y z
N ALA A 1 17.45 -4.32 4.73
CA ALA A 1 16.69 -4.99 5.81
C ALA A 1 16.90 -6.50 5.71
N ASP A 2 16.74 -7.26 6.81
CA ASP A 2 16.87 -8.71 6.76
C ASP A 2 15.64 -9.34 6.09
N ARG A 3 15.83 -9.93 4.90
CA ARG A 3 14.78 -10.61 4.13
C ARG A 3 14.12 -11.76 4.91
N ARG A 4 14.86 -12.47 5.76
CA ARG A 4 14.32 -13.61 6.53
C ARG A 4 13.37 -13.13 7.62
N LEU A 5 13.71 -12.03 8.28
CA LEU A 5 12.83 -11.39 9.26
C LEU A 5 11.52 -10.97 8.60
N LEU A 6 11.59 -10.26 7.46
CA LEU A 6 10.40 -9.80 6.75
C LEU A 6 9.49 -10.96 6.33
N LYS A 7 10.07 -12.02 5.76
CA LYS A 7 9.33 -13.23 5.40
C LYS A 7 8.64 -13.87 6.62
N GLY A 8 9.34 -13.96 7.75
CA GLY A 8 8.76 -14.48 8.99
C GLY A 8 7.59 -13.64 9.50
N VAL A 9 7.66 -12.31 9.40
CA VAL A 9 6.55 -11.42 9.77
C VAL A 9 5.32 -11.66 8.88
N VAL A 10 5.51 -11.76 7.56
CA VAL A 10 4.42 -12.03 6.62
C VAL A 10 3.81 -13.40 6.87
N GLU A 11 4.62 -14.43 7.11
CA GLU A 11 4.14 -15.79 7.43
C GLU A 11 3.33 -15.83 8.74
N ILE A 12 3.77 -15.12 9.78
CA ILE A 12 3.04 -15.01 11.05
C ILE A 12 1.70 -14.29 10.84
N ALA A 13 1.69 -13.18 10.11
CA ALA A 13 0.45 -12.46 9.81
C ALA A 13 -0.55 -13.33 9.05
N GLY A 14 -0.08 -14.07 8.03
CA GLY A 14 -0.90 -15.02 7.29
C GLY A 14 -1.45 -16.15 8.17
N ALA A 15 -0.63 -16.73 9.05
CA ALA A 15 -1.06 -17.76 10.00
C ALA A 15 -2.13 -17.24 10.99
N LEU A 16 -2.13 -15.94 11.28
CA LEU A 16 -3.13 -15.27 12.12
C LEU A 16 -4.35 -14.76 11.33
N GLY A 17 -4.41 -15.00 10.02
CA GLY A 17 -5.47 -14.47 9.15
C GLY A 17 -5.49 -12.94 9.09
N LYS A 18 -4.32 -12.30 9.20
CA LYS A 18 -4.17 -10.84 9.13
C LYS A 18 -3.52 -10.43 7.82
N ALA A 19 -4.05 -9.37 7.22
CA ALA A 19 -3.41 -8.72 6.09
C ALA A 19 -2.25 -7.85 6.55
N THR A 20 -1.28 -7.66 5.66
CA THR A 20 -0.08 -6.87 5.85
C THR A 20 -0.09 -5.64 4.94
N VAL A 21 0.43 -4.52 5.46
CA VAL A 21 0.70 -3.32 4.67
C VAL A 21 2.17 -2.93 4.83
N ALA A 22 2.86 -2.74 3.71
CA ALA A 22 4.18 -2.14 3.69
C ALA A 22 4.04 -0.64 3.38
N GLU A 23 4.44 0.19 4.34
CA GLU A 23 4.45 1.65 4.20
C GLU A 23 5.82 2.13 3.68
N PHE A 24 5.83 3.35 3.14
CA PHE A 24 7.03 4.04 2.61
C PHE A 24 7.68 3.35 1.41
N VAL A 25 6.88 2.82 0.47
CA VAL A 25 7.37 2.29 -0.81
C VAL A 25 7.69 3.42 -1.80
N GLU A 26 8.98 3.61 -2.12
CA GLU A 26 9.47 4.76 -2.91
C GLU A 26 9.96 4.39 -4.32
N ASP A 27 10.04 3.10 -4.66
CA ASP A 27 10.43 2.61 -5.99
C ASP A 27 9.79 1.27 -6.38
N GLU A 28 9.93 0.93 -7.66
CA GLU A 28 9.39 -0.30 -8.27
C GLU A 28 10.07 -1.56 -7.72
N GLU A 29 11.39 -1.54 -7.55
CA GLU A 29 12.17 -2.67 -7.05
C GLU A 29 11.70 -3.10 -5.66
N THR A 30 11.46 -2.14 -4.78
CA THR A 30 10.90 -2.37 -3.44
C THR A 30 9.49 -2.94 -3.52
N LEU A 31 8.63 -2.42 -4.39
CA LEU A 31 7.27 -2.93 -4.57
C LEU A 31 7.26 -4.39 -5.05
N GLU A 32 8.09 -4.72 -6.05
CA GLU A 32 8.21 -6.07 -6.58
C GLU A 32 8.78 -7.04 -5.54
N PHE A 33 9.79 -6.61 -4.79
CA PHE A 33 10.36 -7.38 -3.69
C PHE A 33 9.30 -7.71 -2.62
N LEU A 34 8.54 -6.71 -2.17
CA LEU A 34 7.47 -6.88 -1.17
C LEU A 34 6.36 -7.80 -1.67
N ARG A 35 5.96 -7.66 -2.94
CA ARG A 35 5.01 -8.55 -3.61
C ARG A 35 5.52 -9.99 -3.61
N GLY A 36 6.80 -10.20 -3.92
CA GLY A 36 7.43 -11.52 -3.90
C GLY A 36 7.55 -12.14 -2.49
N LEU A 37 7.49 -11.34 -1.43
CA LEU A 37 7.42 -11.81 -0.05
C LEU A 37 6.00 -12.21 0.39
N GLY A 38 4.97 -11.83 -0.37
CA GLY A 38 3.57 -12.09 -0.03
C GLY A 38 2.92 -10.98 0.81
N VAL A 39 3.45 -9.75 0.78
CA VAL A 39 2.78 -8.60 1.39
C VAL A 39 1.49 -8.28 0.62
N ASP A 40 0.38 -8.05 1.34
CA ASP A 40 -0.95 -7.88 0.74
C ASP A 40 -1.15 -6.48 0.13
N TYR A 41 -0.71 -5.46 0.86
CA TYR A 41 -0.90 -4.05 0.49
C TYR A 41 0.40 -3.26 0.58
N ALA A 42 0.51 -2.21 -0.23
CA ALA A 42 1.63 -1.30 -0.19
C ALA A 42 1.14 0.15 -0.27
N GLN A 43 1.81 1.03 0.47
CA GLN A 43 1.63 2.47 0.41
C GLN A 43 2.99 3.14 0.31
N GLY A 44 3.09 4.13 -0.56
CA GLY A 44 4.25 5.01 -0.62
C GLY A 44 4.24 5.89 -1.85
N PHE A 45 5.19 6.81 -1.96
CA PHE A 45 5.20 7.84 -3.00
C PHE A 45 5.38 7.28 -4.41
N PHE A 46 5.90 6.07 -4.55
CA PHE A 46 5.92 5.37 -5.83
C PHE A 46 4.50 5.03 -6.33
N ILE A 47 3.60 4.70 -5.40
CA ILE A 47 2.22 4.30 -5.70
C ILE A 47 1.31 5.53 -5.82
N GLY A 48 1.47 6.49 -4.93
CA GLY A 48 0.69 7.71 -4.91
C GLY A 48 1.19 8.67 -3.82
N ARG A 49 1.08 9.97 -4.10
CA ARG A 49 1.37 10.99 -3.09
C ARG A 49 0.12 11.25 -2.24
N PRO A 50 0.28 11.61 -0.96
CA PRO A 50 -0.84 12.08 -0.15
C PRO A 50 -1.53 13.26 -0.84
N GLU A 51 -2.84 13.18 -0.96
CA GLU A 51 -3.69 14.25 -1.45
C GLU A 51 -4.48 14.86 -0.29
N PRO A 52 -4.90 16.13 -0.39
CA PRO A 52 -5.80 16.73 0.59
C PRO A 52 -7.04 15.84 0.77
N ALA A 53 -7.40 15.58 2.02
CA ALA A 53 -8.63 14.84 2.30
C ALA A 53 -9.84 15.59 1.68
N PRO A 54 -10.81 14.88 1.09
CA PRO A 54 -12.03 15.51 0.60
C PRO A 54 -12.68 16.32 1.72
N VAL A 55 -13.02 17.58 1.46
CA VAL A 55 -13.77 18.38 2.42
C VAL A 55 -15.20 17.85 2.45
N PRO A 56 -15.76 17.46 3.62
CA PRO A 56 -17.13 16.97 3.68
C PRO A 56 -18.10 18.02 3.13
N GLY A 57 -18.90 17.64 2.12
CA GLY A 57 -19.90 18.50 1.49
C GLY A 57 -19.49 19.18 0.18
N THR A 58 -18.23 19.05 -0.25
CA THR A 58 -17.78 19.53 -1.58
C THR A 58 -17.61 18.34 -2.52
N ALA A 59 -18.71 17.71 -2.93
CA ALA A 59 -18.65 16.92 -4.16
C ALA A 59 -18.36 17.93 -5.30
N ALA A 60 -17.22 17.78 -5.99
CA ALA A 60 -17.03 18.49 -7.24
C ALA A 60 -18.24 18.16 -8.14
N PRO A 61 -18.85 19.15 -8.82
CA PRO A 61 -19.96 18.86 -9.71
C PRO A 61 -19.48 17.82 -10.70
N ALA A 62 -20.18 16.68 -10.76
CA ALA A 62 -19.97 15.71 -11.83
C ALA A 62 -20.01 16.51 -13.12
N SER A 63 -18.92 16.45 -13.90
CA SER A 63 -18.87 17.05 -15.22
C SER A 63 -20.01 16.42 -16.03
N LEU A 64 -21.11 17.16 -16.16
CA LEU A 64 -22.16 16.89 -17.12
C LEU A 64 -21.50 17.06 -18.49
N SER A 65 -21.11 15.94 -19.09
CA SER A 65 -20.95 15.87 -20.53
C SER A 65 -22.35 15.74 -21.14
N ASP A 66 -22.77 16.77 -21.88
CA ASP A 66 -23.88 16.69 -22.84
C ASP A 66 -23.61 15.66 -23.94
#